data_AF-T0R1M4-F1
#
_entry.id   AF-T0R1M4-F1
#
_cell.length_a   1.000
_cell.length_b   1.000
_cell.length_c   1.000
_cell.angle_alpha   90.00
_cell.angle_beta   90.00
_cell.angle_gamma   90.00
#
_symmetry.space_group_name_H-M   'P 1'
#
loop_
_entity.id
_entity.type
_entity.pdbx_description
1 polymer ?
#
loop_
_entity_poly.entity_id
_entity_poly.type
_entity_poly.pdbx_seq_one_letter_code
_entity_poly.pdbx_strand_id
1 'polypeptide(L)'
;MKSSCLLALLAATAASAQWTDCSPETVVTVSDALQSCAKSAGITTQYAALSLVGLLRDPTSATAQAYCKHELPGCTDVAIASQKANCSYNLYKGSWVNLHDVVPTLCASVPTTTPTMTPAMTTVPVSVATTAPVNATTTTSVPATVAVNATTTAPVVNGTTPNTTTNVVHVLTTPPSRGCTHVSVAGDATYCVAGPICSGDGLLPAGTKCPLKGDVAVASCVRALPSYVDSATCVLPANAVCQKIPTGAWGC
;
A
#
# COMPACT_ATOMS: atom_id res chain seq x y z
N MET A 1 2.83 -32.81 -57.39
CA MET A 1 2.48 -31.38 -57.18
C MET A 1 1.75 -31.30 -55.85
N LYS A 2 2.39 -30.69 -54.85
CA LYS A 2 2.00 -30.80 -53.44
C LYS A 2 0.91 -29.77 -53.12
N SER A 3 -0.18 -30.28 -52.56
CA SER A 3 -1.33 -29.52 -52.07
C SER A 3 -0.89 -28.65 -50.88
N SER A 4 -0.85 -27.33 -51.08
CA SER A 4 -0.51 -26.37 -50.03
C SER A 4 -1.73 -26.16 -49.13
N CYS A 5 -1.65 -26.78 -47.95
CA CYS A 5 -2.55 -26.57 -46.83
C CYS A 5 -2.39 -25.13 -46.32
N LEU A 6 -3.34 -24.26 -46.70
CA LEU A 6 -3.43 -22.89 -46.22
C LEU A 6 -3.96 -22.93 -44.77
N LEU A 7 -3.08 -23.15 -43.79
CA LEU A 7 -3.41 -22.92 -42.39
C LEU A 7 -3.51 -21.41 -42.15
N ALA A 8 -4.72 -20.87 -42.24
CA ALA A 8 -5.04 -19.56 -41.71
C ALA A 8 -4.94 -19.64 -40.17
N LEU A 9 -3.80 -19.22 -39.61
CA LEU A 9 -3.71 -18.89 -38.20
C LEU A 9 -4.65 -17.70 -37.93
N LEU A 10 -5.84 -18.01 -37.42
CA LEU A 10 -6.60 -17.06 -36.61
C LEU A 10 -5.76 -16.78 -35.36
N ALA A 11 -4.91 -15.76 -35.44
CA ALA A 11 -4.44 -15.08 -34.25
C ALA A 11 -5.68 -14.46 -33.60
N ALA A 12 -6.21 -15.14 -32.59
CA ALA A 12 -7.12 -14.53 -31.65
C ALA A 12 -6.32 -13.43 -30.93
N THR A 13 -6.29 -12.24 -31.53
CA THR A 13 -6.02 -11.02 -30.78
C THR A 13 -7.16 -10.93 -29.78
N ALA A 14 -6.94 -11.44 -28.57
CA ALA A 14 -7.72 -11.05 -27.42
C ALA A 14 -7.56 -9.54 -27.35
N ALA A 15 -8.53 -8.82 -27.89
CA ALA A 15 -8.70 -7.40 -27.67
C ALA A 15 -8.93 -7.28 -26.17
N SER A 16 -7.85 -7.08 -25.41
CA SER A 16 -7.94 -6.55 -24.07
C SER A 16 -8.71 -5.25 -24.23
N ALA A 17 -9.93 -5.23 -23.67
CA ALA A 17 -10.77 -4.04 -23.64
C ALA A 17 -9.87 -2.84 -23.31
N GLN A 18 -9.93 -1.82 -24.17
CA GLN A 18 -9.09 -0.63 -24.15
C GLN A 18 -9.40 0.21 -22.91
N TRP A 19 -9.00 -0.27 -21.74
CA TRP A 19 -9.04 0.53 -20.54
C TRP A 19 -7.77 1.37 -20.50
N THR A 20 -7.95 2.68 -20.40
CA THR A 20 -6.83 3.60 -20.18
C THR A 20 -6.30 3.33 -18.77
N ASP A 21 -4.98 3.23 -18.62
CA ASP A 21 -4.35 3.09 -17.31
C ASP A 21 -4.73 4.28 -16.42
N CYS A 22 -4.96 4.02 -15.13
CA CYS A 22 -5.26 5.09 -14.19
C CYS A 22 -4.12 6.12 -14.13
N SER A 23 -4.49 7.41 -14.08
CA SER A 23 -3.54 8.51 -13.81
C SER A 23 -2.80 8.24 -12.48
N PRO A 24 -1.52 8.66 -12.32
CA PRO A 24 -0.76 8.44 -11.09
C PRO A 24 -1.49 8.90 -9.81
N GLU A 25 -2.22 10.01 -9.87
CA GLU A 25 -3.02 10.52 -8.73
C GLU A 25 -4.20 9.60 -8.37
N THR A 26 -4.77 8.93 -9.38
CA THR A 26 -5.87 8.00 -9.22
C THR A 26 -5.37 6.66 -8.72
N VAL A 27 -4.19 6.22 -9.16
CA VAL A 27 -3.52 5.01 -8.66
C VAL A 27 -3.34 5.07 -7.14
N VAL A 28 -2.86 6.20 -6.61
CA VAL A 28 -2.72 6.38 -5.15
C VAL A 28 -4.07 6.27 -4.45
N THR A 29 -5.08 6.98 -4.95
CA THR A 29 -6.44 6.97 -4.38
C THR A 29 -7.05 5.56 -4.36
N VAL A 30 -6.96 4.84 -5.48
CA VAL A 30 -7.49 3.47 -5.60
C VAL A 30 -6.71 2.50 -4.69
N SER A 31 -5.39 2.63 -4.63
CA SER A 31 -4.55 1.79 -3.77
C SER A 31 -4.91 1.97 -2.29
N ASP A 32 -5.02 3.20 -1.81
CA ASP A 32 -5.36 3.49 -0.41
C ASP A 32 -6.77 3.00 -0.06
N ALA A 33 -7.75 3.21 -0.94
CA ALA A 33 -9.11 2.72 -0.75
C ALA A 33 -9.17 1.19 -0.64
N LEU A 34 -8.50 0.48 -1.55
CA LEU A 34 -8.44 -0.98 -1.53
C LEU A 34 -7.70 -1.50 -0.29
N GLN A 35 -6.63 -0.84 0.15
CA GLN A 35 -5.86 -1.25 1.31
C GLN A 35 -6.62 -1.03 2.63
N SER A 36 -7.33 0.09 2.75
CA SER A 36 -8.21 0.38 3.90
C SER A 36 -9.36 -0.61 3.98
N CYS A 37 -9.99 -0.92 2.84
CA CYS A 37 -11.06 -1.89 2.76
C CYS A 37 -10.58 -3.31 3.12
N ALA A 38 -9.40 -3.69 2.62
CA ALA A 38 -8.80 -4.99 2.93
C ALA A 38 -8.51 -5.15 4.43
N LYS A 39 -8.03 -4.09 5.09
CA LYS A 39 -7.83 -4.08 6.55
C LYS A 39 -9.15 -4.26 7.29
N SER A 40 -10.22 -3.56 6.90
CA SER A 40 -11.55 -3.74 7.50
C SER A 40 -12.12 -5.13 7.27
N ALA A 41 -11.81 -5.76 6.15
CA ALA A 41 -12.17 -7.15 5.85
C ALA A 41 -11.28 -8.19 6.58
N GLY A 42 -10.29 -7.78 7.37
CA GLY A 42 -9.38 -8.67 8.07
C GLY A 42 -8.31 -9.32 7.19
N ILE A 43 -8.06 -8.80 5.99
CA ILE A 43 -7.12 -9.35 5.02
C ILE A 43 -5.72 -8.77 5.27
N THR A 44 -4.78 -9.61 5.72
CA THR A 44 -3.40 -9.22 6.09
C THR A 44 -2.33 -9.77 5.15
N THR A 45 -2.72 -10.42 4.04
CA THR A 45 -1.78 -11.01 3.08
C THR A 45 -0.98 -9.96 2.30
N GLN A 46 0.20 -10.33 1.82
CA GLN A 46 1.04 -9.50 0.92
C GLN A 46 0.32 -8.97 -0.34
N TYR A 47 -0.78 -9.61 -0.77
CA TYR A 47 -1.61 -9.18 -1.92
C TYR A 47 -3.03 -8.83 -1.48
N ALA A 48 -3.15 -8.04 -0.41
CA ALA A 48 -4.42 -7.71 0.23
C ALA A 48 -5.48 -7.16 -0.75
N ALA A 49 -5.08 -6.27 -1.67
CA ALA A 49 -5.98 -5.71 -2.68
C ALA A 49 -6.49 -6.77 -3.67
N LEU A 50 -5.63 -7.68 -4.14
CA LEU A 50 -6.03 -8.77 -5.05
C LEU A 50 -7.01 -9.73 -4.35
N SER A 51 -6.68 -10.14 -3.12
CA SER A 51 -7.53 -11.02 -2.30
C SER A 51 -8.89 -10.37 -2.03
N LEU A 52 -8.90 -9.08 -1.67
CA LEU A 52 -10.11 -8.31 -1.45
C LEU A 52 -11.00 -8.30 -2.69
N VAL A 53 -10.46 -7.89 -3.85
CA VAL A 53 -11.25 -7.82 -5.09
C VAL A 53 -11.79 -9.19 -5.49
N GLY A 54 -11.02 -10.26 -5.28
CA GLY A 54 -11.50 -11.63 -5.47
C GLY A 54 -12.69 -11.97 -4.56
N LEU A 55 -12.59 -11.66 -3.27
CA LEU A 55 -13.65 -11.91 -2.29
C LEU A 55 -14.88 -11.04 -2.51
N LEU A 56 -14.72 -9.79 -2.96
CA LEU A 56 -15.85 -8.91 -3.27
C LEU A 56 -16.62 -9.38 -4.51
N ARG A 57 -15.92 -9.91 -5.52
CA ARG A 57 -16.54 -10.45 -6.74
C ARG A 57 -17.32 -11.75 -6.51
N ASP A 58 -17.05 -12.45 -5.42
CA ASP A 58 -17.80 -13.66 -5.05
C ASP A 58 -18.99 -13.27 -4.15
N PRO A 59 -20.25 -13.32 -4.65
CA PRO A 59 -21.42 -12.94 -3.85
C PRO A 59 -21.68 -13.87 -2.65
N THR A 60 -21.07 -15.06 -2.64
CA THR A 60 -21.19 -16.01 -1.53
C THR A 60 -20.18 -15.74 -0.41
N SER A 61 -19.20 -14.89 -0.65
CA SER A 61 -18.19 -14.49 0.34
C SER A 61 -18.79 -13.64 1.46
N ALA A 62 -18.39 -13.95 2.70
CA ALA A 62 -18.70 -13.14 3.87
C ALA A 62 -18.23 -11.67 3.70
N THR A 63 -17.11 -11.46 3.00
CA THR A 63 -16.60 -10.12 2.73
C THR A 63 -17.49 -9.34 1.77
N ALA A 64 -18.00 -9.97 0.71
CA ALA A 64 -18.94 -9.33 -0.22
C ALA A 64 -20.26 -8.98 0.48
N GLN A 65 -20.75 -9.87 1.34
CA GLN A 65 -21.97 -9.65 2.13
C GLN A 65 -21.79 -8.50 3.12
N ALA A 66 -20.67 -8.46 3.86
CA ALA A 66 -20.35 -7.37 4.78
C ALA A 66 -20.15 -6.03 4.06
N TYR A 67 -19.50 -6.06 2.89
CA TYR A 67 -19.34 -4.88 2.03
C TYR A 67 -20.71 -4.30 1.63
N CYS A 68 -21.61 -5.14 1.13
CA CYS A 68 -22.94 -4.71 0.67
C CYS A 68 -23.89 -4.31 1.82
N LYS A 69 -23.63 -4.80 3.04
CA LYS A 69 -24.31 -4.35 4.27
C LYS A 69 -23.68 -3.09 4.88
N HIS A 70 -22.61 -2.55 4.29
CA HIS A 70 -21.84 -1.42 4.82
C HIS A 70 -21.23 -1.68 6.22
N GLU A 71 -20.93 -2.94 6.52
CA GLU A 71 -20.31 -3.36 7.79
C GLU A 71 -18.78 -3.21 7.78
N LEU A 72 -18.20 -2.80 6.65
CA LEU A 72 -16.77 -2.60 6.46
C LEU A 72 -16.44 -1.09 6.37
N PRO A 73 -16.08 -0.43 7.49
CA PRO A 73 -15.91 1.03 7.52
C PRO A 73 -14.78 1.54 6.60
N GLY A 74 -13.71 0.76 6.43
CA GLY A 74 -12.59 1.08 5.54
C GLY A 74 -12.90 0.91 4.05
N CYS A 75 -14.10 0.47 3.68
CA CYS A 75 -14.52 0.32 2.28
C CYS A 75 -15.31 1.50 1.73
N THR A 76 -15.56 2.53 2.55
CA THR A 76 -16.28 3.75 2.13
C THR A 76 -15.57 4.47 0.98
N ASP A 77 -14.24 4.54 1.03
CA ASP A 77 -13.42 5.15 -0.03
C ASP A 77 -13.39 4.34 -1.34
N VAL A 78 -13.75 3.04 -1.31
CA VAL A 78 -13.81 2.21 -2.54
C VAL A 78 -14.95 2.66 -3.43
N ALA A 79 -16.11 3.01 -2.85
CA ALA A 79 -17.22 3.56 -3.58
C ALA A 79 -16.86 4.94 -4.18
N ILE A 80 -16.17 5.79 -3.44
CA ILE A 80 -15.72 7.11 -3.91
C ILE A 80 -14.70 6.95 -5.05
N ALA A 81 -13.73 6.06 -4.88
CA ALA A 81 -12.72 5.76 -5.89
C ALA A 81 -13.34 5.24 -7.20
N SER A 82 -14.42 4.45 -7.11
CA SER A 82 -15.14 3.95 -8.30
C SER A 82 -15.79 5.04 -9.14
N GLN A 83 -16.16 6.17 -8.52
CA GLN A 83 -16.78 7.29 -9.24
C GLN A 83 -15.77 8.29 -9.80
N LYS A 84 -14.49 8.17 -9.39
CA LYS A 84 -13.47 9.19 -9.66
C LYS A 84 -12.85 9.06 -11.05
N ALA A 85 -12.76 7.83 -11.58
CA ALA A 85 -12.28 7.58 -12.92
C ALA A 85 -12.71 6.21 -13.44
N ASN A 86 -13.03 6.17 -14.73
CA ASN A 86 -13.19 4.93 -15.48
C ASN A 86 -11.82 4.50 -16.05
N CYS A 87 -11.03 3.76 -15.27
CA CYS A 87 -9.65 3.41 -15.61
C CYS A 87 -9.21 2.04 -15.07
N SER A 88 -8.15 1.49 -15.66
CA SER A 88 -7.58 0.19 -15.26
C SER A 88 -6.51 0.35 -14.17
N TYR A 89 -6.68 -0.37 -13.06
CA TYR A 89 -5.72 -0.45 -11.95
C TYR A 89 -5.09 -1.86 -11.88
N ASN A 90 -3.76 -1.93 -11.81
CA ASN A 90 -3.04 -3.19 -11.69
C ASN A 90 -2.95 -3.63 -10.23
N LEU A 91 -3.71 -4.67 -9.86
CA LEU A 91 -3.72 -5.22 -8.51
C LEU A 91 -2.41 -5.92 -8.17
N TYR A 92 -1.96 -6.81 -9.06
CA TYR A 92 -0.71 -7.56 -8.94
C TYR A 92 -0.44 -8.41 -10.19
N LYS A 93 0.81 -8.44 -10.67
CA LYS A 93 1.30 -9.31 -11.78
C LYS A 93 0.39 -9.38 -13.02
N GLY A 94 -0.26 -8.26 -13.38
CA GLY A 94 -1.11 -8.20 -14.58
C GLY A 94 -2.56 -8.61 -14.35
N SER A 95 -2.98 -8.78 -13.09
CA SER A 95 -4.39 -8.80 -12.72
C SER A 95 -4.92 -7.36 -12.65
N TRP A 96 -5.80 -7.00 -13.57
CA TRP A 96 -6.37 -5.65 -13.66
C TRP A 96 -7.79 -5.58 -13.12
N VAL A 97 -8.14 -4.43 -12.55
CA VAL A 97 -9.48 -4.10 -12.10
C VAL A 97 -9.85 -2.70 -12.55
N ASN A 98 -11.09 -2.53 -12.98
CA ASN A 98 -11.71 -1.23 -13.13
C ASN A 98 -12.78 -1.09 -12.04
N LEU A 99 -12.54 -0.22 -11.05
CA LEU A 99 -13.48 -0.03 -9.95
C LEU A 99 -14.82 0.54 -10.42
N HIS A 100 -14.80 1.41 -11.43
CA HIS A 100 -16.02 2.01 -11.99
C HIS A 100 -16.98 0.95 -12.55
N ASP A 101 -16.45 -0.12 -13.15
CA ASP A 101 -17.29 -1.20 -13.68
C ASP A 101 -17.66 -2.21 -12.60
N VAL A 102 -16.71 -2.57 -11.74
CA VAL A 102 -16.89 -3.66 -10.79
C VAL A 102 -17.80 -3.23 -9.65
N VAL A 103 -17.54 -2.07 -9.02
CA VAL A 103 -18.20 -1.65 -7.77
C VAL A 103 -19.72 -1.59 -7.88
N PRO A 104 -20.33 -1.01 -8.95
CA PRO A 104 -21.78 -0.97 -9.09
C PRO A 104 -22.44 -2.35 -9.19
N THR A 105 -21.69 -3.37 -9.64
CA THR A 105 -22.21 -4.72 -9.85
C THR A 105 -22.06 -5.64 -8.64
N LEU A 106 -21.17 -5.31 -7.69
CA LEU A 106 -20.83 -6.17 -6.54
C LEU A 106 -22.04 -6.56 -5.69
N CYS A 107 -22.98 -5.63 -5.52
CA CYS A 107 -24.13 -5.84 -4.64
C CYS A 107 -25.42 -6.22 -5.36
N ALA A 108 -25.44 -6.21 -6.70
CA ALA A 108 -26.64 -6.53 -7.48
C ALA A 108 -27.07 -8.00 -7.34
N SER A 109 -26.12 -8.89 -7.03
CA SER A 109 -26.31 -10.34 -6.95
C SER A 109 -26.16 -10.91 -5.54
N VAL A 110 -26.00 -10.09 -4.50
CA VAL A 110 -25.89 -10.59 -3.12
C VAL A 110 -27.29 -11.03 -2.67
N PRO A 111 -27.51 -12.32 -2.38
CA PRO A 111 -28.79 -12.77 -1.87
C PRO A 111 -29.05 -12.02 -0.56
N THR A 112 -30.15 -11.26 -0.53
CA THR A 112 -30.65 -10.66 0.71
C THR A 112 -31.10 -11.81 1.59
N THR A 113 -30.18 -12.36 2.38
CA THR A 113 -30.54 -13.32 3.42
C THR A 113 -31.28 -12.53 4.49
N THR A 114 -32.60 -12.41 4.29
CA THR A 114 -33.53 -12.29 5.41
C THR A 114 -33.13 -13.40 6.38
N PRO A 115 -32.83 -13.09 7.66
CA PRO A 115 -32.51 -14.13 8.62
C PRO A 115 -33.75 -14.99 8.78
N THR A 116 -33.80 -16.11 8.05
CA THR A 116 -34.65 -17.23 8.41
C THR A 116 -34.09 -17.69 9.74
N MET A 117 -34.78 -17.35 10.82
CA MET A 117 -34.51 -17.92 12.13
C MET A 117 -34.69 -19.43 11.98
N THR A 118 -33.59 -20.14 11.79
CA THR A 118 -33.53 -21.57 12.06
C THR A 118 -33.84 -21.71 13.55
N PRO A 119 -34.90 -22.44 13.94
CA PRO A 119 -35.18 -22.65 15.34
C PRO A 119 -33.98 -23.35 15.98
N ALA A 120 -33.47 -22.73 17.05
CA ALA A 120 -32.43 -23.31 17.89
C ALA A 120 -32.85 -24.73 18.29
N MET A 121 -32.04 -25.73 17.94
CA MET A 121 -32.17 -27.03 18.56
C MET A 121 -31.77 -26.91 20.02
N THR A 122 -32.76 -27.10 20.89
CA THR A 122 -32.66 -27.38 22.31
C THR A 122 -31.64 -28.51 22.55
N THR A 123 -30.46 -28.18 23.08
CA THR A 123 -29.62 -29.16 23.76
C THR A 123 -29.72 -28.97 25.27
N VAL A 124 -30.18 -30.05 25.89
CA VAL A 124 -30.50 -30.31 27.29
C VAL A 124 -29.30 -30.06 28.22
N PRO A 125 -29.49 -29.60 29.47
CA PRO A 125 -28.41 -29.48 30.45
C PRO A 125 -28.10 -30.85 31.08
N VAL A 126 -26.82 -31.24 31.15
CA VAL A 126 -26.34 -32.34 32.01
C VAL A 126 -25.31 -31.80 32.99
N SER A 127 -25.60 -32.03 34.26
CA SER A 127 -24.90 -31.53 35.43
C SER A 127 -23.98 -32.60 36.06
N VAL A 128 -22.77 -32.16 36.43
CA VAL A 128 -22.03 -32.47 37.68
C VAL A 128 -21.50 -33.90 37.93
N ALA A 129 -20.19 -34.03 38.18
CA ALA A 129 -19.62 -34.55 39.44
C ALA A 129 -18.09 -34.36 39.55
N THR A 130 -17.69 -33.97 40.77
CA THR A 130 -16.36 -33.61 41.30
C THR A 130 -15.56 -34.84 41.74
N THR A 131 -14.23 -34.86 41.62
CA THR A 131 -13.24 -35.07 42.73
C THR A 131 -11.78 -35.21 42.24
N ALA A 132 -10.87 -34.66 43.04
CA ALA A 132 -9.41 -34.59 42.88
C ALA A 132 -8.69 -35.90 43.35
N PRO A 133 -7.35 -36.05 43.31
CA PRO A 133 -6.41 -35.22 44.07
C PRO A 133 -5.12 -34.78 43.35
N VAL A 134 -4.51 -33.78 43.96
CA VAL A 134 -3.22 -33.14 43.72
C VAL A 134 -2.02 -34.06 44.00
N ASN A 135 -0.96 -33.98 43.19
CA ASN A 135 0.44 -33.93 43.64
C ASN A 135 1.40 -33.69 42.45
N ALA A 136 2.07 -32.54 42.41
CA ALA A 136 3.46 -32.42 41.95
C ALA A 136 3.96 -30.99 42.16
N THR A 137 4.66 -30.82 43.26
CA THR A 137 5.57 -29.73 43.58
C THR A 137 6.59 -29.54 42.46
N THR A 138 6.72 -28.32 41.94
CA THR A 138 8.03 -27.82 41.49
C THR A 138 8.07 -26.31 41.65
N THR A 139 8.79 -25.92 42.70
CA THR A 139 9.40 -24.60 42.89
C THR A 139 10.21 -24.19 41.67
N THR A 140 10.22 -22.91 41.30
CA THR A 140 11.44 -22.07 41.19
C THR A 140 11.12 -20.67 40.60
N SER A 141 11.33 -19.68 41.47
CA SER A 141 11.69 -18.25 41.25
C SER A 141 10.96 -17.38 40.22
N VAL A 142 10.13 -16.47 40.74
CA VAL A 142 9.99 -15.10 40.24
C VAL A 142 10.56 -14.17 41.33
N PRO A 143 11.32 -13.12 40.97
CA PRO A 143 11.20 -11.85 41.68
C PRO A 143 10.69 -10.75 40.75
N ALA A 144 10.00 -9.83 41.41
CA ALA A 144 9.13 -8.79 40.91
C ALA A 144 9.83 -7.64 40.17
N THR A 145 9.06 -7.06 39.26
CA THR A 145 8.85 -5.62 39.03
C THR A 145 10.06 -4.69 39.21
N VAL A 146 10.68 -4.31 38.09
CA VAL A 146 11.45 -3.07 38.00
C VAL A 146 10.53 -1.98 37.43
N ALA A 147 10.12 -1.06 38.31
CA ALA A 147 9.56 0.22 37.93
C ALA A 147 10.66 1.07 37.28
N VAL A 148 10.47 1.51 36.04
CA VAL A 148 11.33 2.52 35.42
C VAL A 148 10.68 3.89 35.60
N ASN A 149 11.36 4.68 36.42
CA ASN A 149 11.12 6.07 36.73
C ASN A 149 11.45 6.92 35.48
N ALA A 150 10.44 7.45 34.78
CA ALA A 150 10.64 8.37 33.66
C ALA A 150 10.86 9.79 34.18
N THR A 151 12.13 10.13 34.45
CA THR A 151 12.56 11.49 34.76
C THR A 151 12.55 12.33 33.48
N THR A 152 11.69 13.35 33.49
CA THR A 152 11.65 14.53 32.63
C THR A 152 12.98 15.29 32.60
N THR A 153 13.51 15.55 31.41
CA THR A 153 14.29 16.76 31.13
C THR A 153 14.09 17.20 29.67
N ALA A 154 13.30 18.25 29.49
CA ALA A 154 13.23 19.02 28.25
C ALA A 154 14.42 19.98 28.17
N PRO A 155 15.02 20.26 27.00
CA PRO A 155 15.87 21.42 26.82
C PRO A 155 15.01 22.66 26.60
N VAL A 156 15.26 23.64 27.45
CA VAL A 156 14.66 24.97 27.51
C VAL A 156 14.95 25.78 26.24
N VAL A 157 13.89 26.43 25.77
CA VAL A 157 13.85 27.52 24.80
C VAL A 157 14.69 28.69 25.31
N ASN A 158 15.64 29.18 24.51
CA ASN A 158 16.18 30.52 24.70
C ASN A 158 15.90 31.34 23.44
N GLY A 159 14.91 32.22 23.56
CA GLY A 159 14.52 33.15 22.51
C GLY A 159 15.51 34.30 22.40
N THR A 160 15.91 34.59 21.18
CA THR A 160 16.35 35.92 20.75
C THR A 160 15.85 36.15 19.34
N THR A 161 14.75 36.89 19.21
CA THR A 161 14.48 37.70 18.01
C THR A 161 15.53 38.82 17.95
N PRO A 162 16.03 39.19 16.76
CA PRO A 162 15.31 40.21 16.01
C PRO A 162 15.28 40.02 14.49
N ASN A 163 14.11 40.32 13.93
CA ASN A 163 13.92 41.02 12.66
C ASN A 163 14.54 40.39 11.40
N THR A 164 13.76 39.62 10.63
CA THR A 164 14.06 39.42 9.20
C THR A 164 12.77 39.37 8.38
N THR A 165 12.62 40.43 7.62
CA THR A 165 11.76 40.66 6.45
C THR A 165 11.16 39.41 5.82
N THR A 166 9.83 39.44 5.73
CA THR A 166 8.97 38.78 4.75
C THR A 166 9.73 38.13 3.59
N ASN A 167 9.97 36.83 3.69
CA ASN A 167 10.26 36.01 2.53
C ASN A 167 9.25 34.86 2.54
N VAL A 168 8.19 35.05 1.75
CA VAL A 168 7.22 34.03 1.41
C VAL A 168 7.98 32.79 0.93
N VAL A 169 7.98 31.72 1.73
CA VAL A 169 8.37 30.39 1.26
C VAL A 169 7.32 29.98 0.24
N HIS A 170 7.57 30.30 -1.01
CA HIS A 170 6.87 29.72 -2.12
C HIS A 170 7.30 28.24 -2.14
N VAL A 171 6.50 27.38 -1.50
CA VAL A 171 6.53 25.94 -1.78
C VAL A 171 6.17 25.84 -3.26
N LEU A 172 7.19 25.77 -4.10
CA LEU A 172 7.05 25.44 -5.51
C LEU A 172 6.72 23.95 -5.59
N THR A 173 5.45 23.62 -5.31
CA THR A 173 4.80 22.42 -5.83
C THR A 173 4.59 22.61 -7.32
N THR A 174 5.70 22.63 -8.07
CA THR A 174 5.69 22.41 -9.51
C THR A 174 5.51 20.92 -9.75
N PRO A 175 4.39 20.46 -10.34
CA PRO A 175 4.30 19.08 -10.82
C PRO A 175 5.42 18.85 -11.85
N PRO A 176 6.14 17.71 -11.86
CA PRO A 176 7.14 17.46 -12.87
C PRO A 176 6.47 17.37 -14.23
N SER A 177 6.49 18.48 -14.94
CA SER A 177 6.18 18.56 -16.35
C SER A 177 7.30 17.84 -17.11
N ARG A 178 6.99 16.60 -17.52
CA ARG A 178 7.60 15.84 -18.62
C ARG A 178 9.10 15.58 -18.51
N GLY A 179 9.46 14.56 -17.74
CA GLY A 179 10.71 13.80 -17.97
C GLY A 179 11.19 12.97 -16.79
N CYS A 180 11.15 13.52 -15.58
CA CYS A 180 11.61 12.82 -14.38
C CYS A 180 11.20 13.55 -13.09
N THR A 181 11.24 12.81 -12.00
CA THR A 181 11.03 13.28 -10.63
C THR A 181 12.37 13.31 -9.90
N HIS A 182 12.60 14.35 -9.11
CA HIS A 182 13.84 14.48 -8.33
C HIS A 182 13.76 13.60 -7.09
N VAL A 183 14.69 12.65 -6.98
CA VAL A 183 14.78 11.68 -5.88
C VAL A 183 16.14 11.82 -5.21
N SER A 184 16.13 12.13 -3.92
CA SER A 184 17.34 12.11 -3.09
C SER A 184 17.61 10.69 -2.64
N VAL A 185 18.87 10.24 -2.76
CA VAL A 185 19.32 8.95 -2.23
C VAL A 185 19.94 9.18 -0.85
N ALA A 186 19.65 8.31 0.10
CA ALA A 186 20.10 8.46 1.48
C ALA A 186 21.64 8.52 1.57
N GLY A 187 22.17 9.67 2.01
CA GLY A 187 23.61 9.90 2.12
C GLY A 187 24.31 10.25 0.80
N ASP A 188 23.55 10.60 -0.24
CA ASP A 188 24.04 10.95 -1.57
C ASP A 188 23.35 12.21 -2.11
N ALA A 189 23.51 12.45 -3.41
CA ALA A 189 22.94 13.56 -4.16
C ALA A 189 21.48 13.29 -4.59
N THR A 190 20.92 14.25 -5.32
CA THR A 190 19.56 14.18 -5.88
C THR A 190 19.62 13.86 -7.37
N TYR A 191 18.85 12.87 -7.79
CA TYR A 191 18.86 12.30 -9.15
C TYR A 191 17.49 12.43 -9.82
N CYS A 192 17.49 12.46 -11.15
CA CYS A 192 16.31 12.59 -12.00
C CYS A 192 15.82 11.19 -12.40
N VAL A 193 14.72 10.73 -11.79
CA VAL A 193 14.16 9.38 -11.99
C VAL A 193 12.84 9.45 -12.77
N ALA A 194 12.74 8.71 -13.88
CA ALA A 194 11.50 8.61 -14.64
C ALA A 194 10.55 7.55 -14.06
N GLY A 195 9.26 7.88 -13.97
CA GLY A 195 8.20 6.97 -13.54
C GLY A 195 7.89 7.01 -12.04
N PRO A 196 7.17 5.98 -11.52
CA PRO A 196 6.70 5.96 -10.13
C PRO A 196 7.87 5.75 -9.17
N ILE A 197 8.27 6.82 -8.47
CA ILE A 197 9.41 6.85 -7.56
C ILE A 197 9.15 6.11 -6.25
N CYS A 198 10.21 5.57 -5.65
CA CYS A 198 10.15 5.04 -4.29
C CYS A 198 9.85 6.17 -3.29
N SER A 199 8.63 6.17 -2.75
CA SER A 199 8.14 7.16 -1.81
C SER A 199 6.92 6.63 -1.04
N GLY A 200 6.48 7.33 0.00
CA GLY A 200 5.29 6.99 0.79
C GLY A 200 5.62 6.46 2.19
N ASP A 201 4.64 6.43 3.07
CA ASP A 201 4.77 6.07 4.50
C ASP A 201 3.96 4.82 4.89
N GLY A 202 3.27 4.23 3.91
CA GLY A 202 2.45 3.04 4.08
C GLY A 202 3.24 1.73 4.23
N LEU A 203 2.51 0.63 4.29
CA LEU A 203 3.10 -0.72 4.31
C LEU A 203 3.79 -1.07 2.99
N LEU A 204 3.39 -0.47 1.88
CA LEU A 204 4.01 -0.57 0.56
C LEU A 204 4.39 0.84 0.06
N PRO A 205 5.43 0.96 -0.78
CA PRO A 205 5.78 2.25 -1.36
C PRO A 205 4.81 2.63 -2.48
N ALA A 206 4.61 3.93 -2.68
CA ALA A 206 3.84 4.50 -3.80
C ALA A 206 4.49 4.24 -5.18
N GLY A 207 5.76 3.83 -5.20
CA GLY A 207 6.49 3.42 -6.40
C GLY A 207 7.76 2.65 -6.02
N THR A 208 8.47 2.10 -7.01
CA THR A 208 9.66 1.26 -6.74
C THR A 208 10.91 1.74 -7.46
N LYS A 209 10.81 2.84 -8.22
CA LYS A 209 11.94 3.36 -8.98
C LYS A 209 12.86 4.17 -8.07
N CYS A 210 14.11 3.72 -8.02
CA CYS A 210 15.23 4.44 -7.45
C CYS A 210 16.29 4.67 -8.55
N PRO A 211 17.19 5.66 -8.35
CA PRO A 211 18.34 5.88 -9.21
C PRO A 211 19.21 4.63 -9.35
N LEU A 212 19.74 4.40 -10.55
CA LEU A 212 20.61 3.28 -10.86
C LEU A 212 22.08 3.72 -10.91
N LYS A 213 22.97 2.74 -10.82
CA LYS A 213 24.40 2.97 -10.99
C LYS A 213 24.67 3.68 -12.32
N GLY A 214 25.45 4.76 -12.27
CA GLY A 214 25.77 5.55 -13.45
C GLY A 214 24.83 6.73 -13.71
N ASP A 215 23.74 6.87 -12.95
CA ASP A 215 22.90 8.06 -13.02
C ASP A 215 23.68 9.28 -12.53
N VAL A 216 23.48 10.42 -13.22
CA VAL A 216 24.14 11.69 -12.91
C VAL A 216 23.21 12.53 -12.04
N ALA A 217 23.75 13.05 -10.93
CA ALA A 217 23.00 13.91 -10.03
C ALA A 217 22.62 15.22 -10.71
N VAL A 218 21.38 15.66 -10.49
CA VAL A 218 20.86 16.95 -10.97
C VAL A 218 20.91 18.03 -9.88
N ALA A 219 21.04 17.64 -8.61
CA ALA A 219 21.15 18.57 -7.49
C ALA A 219 21.86 17.93 -6.29
N SER A 220 22.22 18.76 -5.30
CA SER A 220 22.79 18.33 -4.01
C SER A 220 24.11 17.55 -4.10
N CYS A 221 24.85 17.68 -5.21
CA CYS A 221 26.17 17.08 -5.37
C CYS A 221 27.23 17.91 -4.64
N VAL A 222 27.89 17.31 -3.65
CA VAL A 222 28.99 17.95 -2.89
C VAL A 222 30.21 17.05 -2.83
N ARG A 223 31.41 17.64 -2.72
CA ARG A 223 32.71 16.93 -2.72
C ARG A 223 32.83 15.86 -1.62
N ALA A 224 32.11 16.02 -0.52
CA ALA A 224 32.14 15.07 0.60
C ALA A 224 31.40 13.75 0.32
N LEU A 225 30.68 13.65 -0.80
CA LEU A 225 29.91 12.45 -1.15
C LEU A 225 30.80 11.38 -1.81
N PRO A 226 30.54 10.09 -1.55
CA PRO A 226 31.25 8.98 -2.21
C PRO A 226 31.04 8.94 -3.73
N SER A 227 29.97 9.58 -4.20
CA SER A 227 29.54 9.60 -5.60
C SER A 227 30.14 10.77 -6.38
N TYR A 228 30.87 11.66 -5.71
CA TYR A 228 31.51 12.81 -6.34
C TYR A 228 32.72 12.36 -7.17
N VAL A 229 32.67 12.62 -8.49
CA VAL A 229 33.79 12.43 -9.39
C VAL A 229 34.53 13.75 -9.62
N ASP A 230 35.82 13.69 -9.97
CA ASP A 230 36.74 14.85 -10.05
C ASP A 230 36.26 16.01 -10.95
N SER A 231 35.26 15.77 -11.80
CA SER A 231 34.64 16.76 -12.71
C SER A 231 33.50 17.59 -12.09
N ALA A 232 33.36 17.62 -10.76
CA ALA A 232 32.26 18.31 -10.05
C ALA A 232 30.86 17.77 -10.37
N THR A 233 30.79 16.51 -10.78
CA THR A 233 29.54 15.78 -11.00
C THR A 233 29.44 14.64 -10.00
N CYS A 234 28.22 14.23 -9.66
CA CYS A 234 28.01 13.05 -8.82
C CYS A 234 27.41 11.95 -9.68
N VAL A 235 28.07 10.80 -9.69
CA VAL A 235 27.63 9.61 -10.43
C VAL A 235 27.43 8.50 -9.43
N LEU A 236 26.22 7.93 -9.40
CA LEU A 236 25.85 6.94 -8.40
C LEU A 236 26.73 5.67 -8.55
N PRO A 237 27.47 5.25 -7.50
CA PRO A 237 28.43 4.15 -7.61
C PRO A 237 27.77 2.76 -7.61
N ALA A 238 26.55 2.66 -7.08
CA ALA A 238 25.76 1.44 -6.99
C ALA A 238 24.26 1.76 -7.21
N ASN A 239 23.45 0.73 -7.50
CA ASN A 239 22.01 0.91 -7.63
C ASN A 239 21.40 1.25 -6.27
N ALA A 240 20.59 2.32 -6.21
CA ALA A 240 19.81 2.60 -5.02
C ALA A 240 18.64 1.61 -4.92
N VAL A 241 18.31 1.21 -3.70
CA VAL A 241 17.28 0.21 -3.42
C VAL A 241 16.13 0.89 -2.69
N CYS A 242 14.91 0.67 -3.18
CA CYS A 242 13.71 1.14 -2.52
C CYS A 242 13.49 0.38 -1.21
N GLN A 243 13.61 1.07 -0.08
CA GLN A 243 13.49 0.45 1.24
C GLN A 243 12.89 1.41 2.27
N LYS A 244 12.55 0.87 3.44
CA LYS A 244 12.07 1.67 4.54
C LYS A 244 13.25 2.37 5.23
N ILE A 245 13.28 3.70 5.15
CA ILE A 245 14.30 4.53 5.79
C ILE A 245 14.02 4.66 7.30
N PRO A 246 14.99 5.10 8.14
CA PRO A 246 14.84 5.10 9.60
C PRO A 246 13.63 5.87 10.13
N THR A 247 13.13 6.84 9.37
CA THR A 247 11.92 7.61 9.69
C THR A 247 10.62 6.81 9.53
N GLY A 248 10.68 5.60 8.98
CA GLY A 248 9.52 4.76 8.68
C GLY A 248 8.89 5.03 7.31
N ALA A 249 9.35 6.03 6.57
CA ALA A 249 8.96 6.24 5.18
C ALA A 249 9.72 5.31 4.22
N TRP A 250 9.23 5.15 3.01
CA TRP A 250 9.91 4.53 1.88
C TRP A 250 10.77 5.56 1.17
N GLY A 251 12.00 5.18 0.89
CA GLY A 251 12.94 6.03 0.18
C GLY A 251 14.03 5.22 -0.51
N CYS A 252 14.76 5.96 -1.34
CA CYS A 252 16.09 5.62 -1.78
C CYS A 252 17.08 6.37 -0.85
#